data_AF-A0A9D4Q443-F1
#
_entry.id   AF-A0A9D4Q443-F1
#
_cell.length_a   1.000
_cell.length_b   1.000
_cell.length_c   1.000
_cell.angle_alpha   90.00
_cell.angle_beta   90.00
_cell.angle_gamma   90.00
#
_symmetry.space_group_name_H-M   'P 1'
#
loop_
_entity.id
_entity.type
_entity.pdbx_description
1 polymer ?
#
loop_
_entity_poly.entity_id
_entity_poly.type
_entity_poly.pdbx_seq_one_letter_code
_entity_poly.pdbx_strand_id
1 'polypeptide(L)'
;MGEFHTLLENAATRRRCATEAIVCAVRVLKYSRNKQQREKGKRAIPRQESGDLNLESKYTRLCANHFHASDIVTAYDFNIKGDCVSLKCDKATLKADAVPRISEGLPSYLTKRKPRSRSSTMRPPCKRPRESSCEEL
;
A
#
# COMPACT_ATOMS: atom_id res chain seq x y z
N MET A 1 -64.48 -33.74 17.34
CA MET A 1 -65.21 -32.49 17.63
C MET A 1 -64.18 -31.44 18.03
N GLY A 2 -63.86 -30.51 17.12
CA GLY A 2 -63.13 -29.25 17.39
C GLY A 2 -61.63 -29.39 17.69
N GLU A 3 -60.70 -28.56 17.22
CA GLU A 3 -60.79 -27.28 16.52
C GLU A 3 -59.50 -27.07 15.71
N PHE A 4 -59.66 -26.70 14.44
CA PHE A 4 -58.63 -26.05 13.61
C PHE A 4 -58.69 -24.55 13.90
N HIS A 5 -57.59 -23.90 14.30
CA HIS A 5 -57.32 -22.45 14.25
C HIS A 5 -55.96 -22.26 14.96
N THR A 6 -54.90 -21.63 14.48
CA THR A 6 -54.70 -20.54 13.52
C THR A 6 -53.32 -20.64 12.86
N LEU A 7 -53.30 -20.45 11.54
CA LEU A 7 -52.18 -19.85 10.81
C LEU A 7 -51.91 -18.46 11.37
N LEU A 8 -50.64 -18.04 11.49
CA LEU A 8 -50.08 -16.86 10.82
C LEU A 8 -48.72 -16.50 11.41
N GLU A 9 -47.74 -16.42 10.50
CA GLU A 9 -46.79 -15.32 10.40
C GLU A 9 -46.13 -14.82 11.68
N ASN A 10 -44.90 -15.27 11.91
CA ASN A 10 -43.82 -14.38 12.34
C ASN A 10 -42.50 -14.84 11.73
N ALA A 11 -42.44 -14.87 10.41
CA ALA A 11 -41.17 -14.74 9.69
C ALA A 11 -40.67 -13.30 9.83
N ALA A 12 -40.34 -12.91 11.05
CA ALA A 12 -39.58 -11.70 11.32
C ALA A 12 -38.15 -11.98 10.88
N THR A 13 -37.93 -11.74 9.60
CA THR A 13 -36.66 -11.62 8.90
C THR A 13 -35.81 -10.61 9.66
N ARG A 14 -35.12 -11.08 10.71
CA ARG A 14 -33.95 -10.39 11.24
C ARG A 14 -32.91 -10.48 10.15
N ARG A 15 -32.99 -9.54 9.20
CA ARG A 15 -31.87 -9.02 8.44
C ARG A 15 -30.86 -8.53 9.49
N ARG A 16 -30.09 -9.46 10.05
CA ARG A 16 -28.82 -9.11 10.66
C ARG A 16 -28.02 -8.61 9.47
N CYS A 17 -27.96 -7.30 9.34
CA CYS A 17 -27.01 -6.63 8.48
C CYS A 17 -25.66 -7.32 8.72
N ALA A 18 -25.19 -8.07 7.73
CA ALA A 18 -23.85 -8.63 7.68
C ALA A 18 -22.82 -7.50 7.46
N THR A 19 -22.96 -6.41 8.21
CA THR A 19 -21.88 -5.49 8.53
C THR A 19 -21.21 -6.04 9.78
N GLU A 20 -20.82 -7.32 9.73
CA GLU A 20 -19.79 -7.80 10.64
C GLU A 20 -18.58 -6.94 10.34
N ALA A 21 -18.19 -6.16 11.34
CA ALA A 21 -16.97 -5.42 11.33
C ALA A 21 -15.88 -6.37 10.84
N ILE A 22 -15.38 -6.13 9.63
CA ILE A 22 -14.10 -6.64 9.19
C ILE A 22 -13.12 -5.98 10.14
N VAL A 23 -12.88 -6.61 11.28
CA VAL A 23 -11.74 -6.31 12.13
C VAL A 23 -10.58 -6.74 11.26
N CYS A 24 -10.11 -5.82 10.41
CA CYS A 24 -8.95 -6.01 9.58
C CYS A 24 -7.85 -6.50 10.51
N ALA A 25 -7.49 -7.78 10.39
CA ALA A 25 -6.37 -8.35 11.11
C ALA A 25 -5.09 -7.74 10.51
N VAL A 26 -4.82 -6.49 10.87
CA VAL A 26 -3.68 -5.74 10.34
C VAL A 26 -2.44 -6.33 10.97
N ARG A 27 -1.59 -6.93 10.14
CA ARG A 27 -0.30 -7.45 10.59
C ARG A 27 0.58 -6.30 11.05
N VAL A 28 1.16 -6.41 12.23
CA VAL A 28 2.05 -5.40 12.79
C VAL A 28 3.50 -5.89 12.68
N LEU A 29 4.34 -5.12 11.99
CA LEU A 29 5.73 -5.45 11.70
C LEU A 29 6.68 -4.59 12.56
N LYS A 30 7.82 -5.17 12.93
CA LYS A 30 8.87 -4.44 13.64
C LYS A 30 9.61 -3.52 12.69
N TYR A 31 9.79 -2.26 13.07
CA TYR A 31 10.48 -1.29 12.23
C TYR A 31 12.02 -1.40 12.29
N SER A 32 12.68 -0.86 11.26
CA SER A 32 14.13 -0.93 11.10
C SER A 32 14.90 -0.26 12.25
N ARG A 33 16.06 -0.83 12.59
CA ARG A 33 17.00 -0.25 13.57
C ARG A 33 17.99 0.73 12.92
N ASN A 34 18.06 0.76 11.59
CA ASN A 34 19.02 1.59 10.86
C ASN A 34 18.65 3.07 10.98
N LYS A 35 19.59 3.89 11.47
CA LYS A 35 19.38 5.34 11.69
C LYS A 35 18.92 6.05 10.43
N GLN A 36 19.57 5.79 9.30
CA GLN A 36 19.21 6.40 8.01
C GLN A 36 17.78 6.06 7.57
N GLN A 37 17.33 4.82 7.77
CA GLN A 37 15.98 4.43 7.40
C GLN A 37 14.94 5.04 8.33
N ARG A 38 15.27 5.20 9.62
CA ARG A 38 14.43 5.91 10.57
C ARG A 38 14.26 7.37 10.20
N GLU A 39 15.34 8.06 9.79
CA GLU A 39 15.25 9.45 9.32
C GLU A 39 14.40 9.57 8.04
N LYS A 40 14.54 8.63 7.10
CA LYS A 40 13.67 8.56 5.92
C LYS A 40 12.21 8.31 6.31
N GLY A 41 11.96 7.40 7.23
CA GLY A 41 10.63 7.12 7.78
C GLY A 41 10.02 8.33 8.47
N LYS A 42 10.83 9.11 9.21
CA LYS A 42 10.37 10.36 9.84
C LYS A 42 9.81 11.35 8.83
N ARG A 43 10.51 11.50 7.71
CA ARG A 43 10.07 12.38 6.61
C ARG A 43 8.85 11.84 5.87
N ALA A 44 8.69 10.52 5.81
CA ALA A 44 7.62 9.88 5.07
C ALA A 44 6.27 9.84 5.82
N ILE A 45 6.28 9.87 7.16
CA ILE A 45 5.06 9.86 7.98
C ILE A 45 4.66 11.30 8.33
N PRO A 46 3.57 11.84 7.74
CA PRO A 46 3.26 13.27 7.81
C PRO A 46 2.76 13.79 9.18
N ARG A 47 2.44 12.92 10.14
CA ARG A 47 1.98 13.32 11.48
C ARG A 47 2.81 12.64 12.57
N GLN A 48 4.00 13.17 12.81
CA GLN A 48 4.85 12.73 13.92
C GLN A 48 4.56 13.49 15.22
N GLU A 49 3.94 14.66 15.08
CA GLU A 49 3.83 15.68 16.13
C GLU A 49 2.78 15.33 17.19
N SER A 50 1.93 14.33 16.94
CA SER A 50 0.91 13.85 17.88
C SER A 50 1.46 13.10 19.08
N GLY A 51 2.79 13.08 19.31
CA GLY A 51 3.43 12.56 20.52
C GLY A 51 3.50 11.03 20.65
N ASP A 52 2.54 10.30 20.08
CA ASP A 52 2.40 8.86 20.28
C ASP A 52 3.38 8.02 19.44
N LEU A 53 3.89 8.56 18.32
CA LEU A 53 4.73 7.81 17.38
C LEU A 53 6.21 8.20 17.48
N ASN A 54 6.95 7.46 18.30
CA ASN A 54 8.40 7.58 18.36
C ASN A 54 9.10 6.55 17.45
N LEU A 55 9.61 6.96 16.29
CA LEU A 55 10.39 6.09 15.37
C LEU A 55 11.82 5.78 15.84
N GLU A 56 12.34 6.47 16.86
CA GLU A 56 13.65 6.19 17.44
C GLU A 56 13.62 5.03 18.44
N SER A 57 12.45 4.71 18.98
CA SER A 57 12.31 3.57 19.88
C SER A 57 12.67 2.25 19.18
N LYS A 58 13.29 1.31 19.91
CA LYS A 58 13.56 -0.06 19.43
C LYS A 58 12.28 -0.89 19.30
N TYR A 59 11.23 -0.47 19.99
CA TYR A 59 9.96 -1.18 20.10
C TYR A 59 8.91 -0.69 19.14
N THR A 60 9.23 0.31 18.31
CA THR A 60 8.29 0.85 17.34
C THR A 60 7.88 -0.22 16.35
N ARG A 61 6.57 -0.39 16.22
CA ARG A 61 5.96 -1.30 15.28
C ARG A 61 5.04 -0.51 14.37
N LEU A 62 4.99 -0.91 13.11
CA LEU A 62 4.16 -0.29 12.09
C LEU A 62 3.33 -1.37 11.41
N CYS A 63 2.10 -1.02 11.08
CA CYS A 63 1.21 -1.87 10.31
C CYS A 63 1.81 -2.19 8.93
N ALA A 64 1.60 -3.41 8.44
CA ALA A 64 2.08 -3.87 7.15
C ALA A 64 1.58 -2.99 5.99
N ASN A 65 0.37 -2.41 6.13
CA ASN A 65 -0.25 -1.52 5.15
C ASN A 65 0.55 -0.24 4.88
N HIS A 66 1.48 0.14 5.76
CA HIS A 66 2.35 1.30 5.51
C HIS A 66 3.48 1.00 4.52
N PHE A 67 3.76 -0.27 4.27
CA PHE A 67 4.83 -0.75 3.40
C PHE A 67 4.26 -1.30 2.10
N HIS A 68 5.06 -1.22 1.05
CA HIS A 68 4.71 -1.89 -0.19
C HIS A 68 4.89 -3.40 -0.01
N ALA A 69 4.05 -4.21 -0.67
CA ALA A 69 4.11 -5.68 -0.55
C ALA A 69 5.50 -6.25 -0.94
N SER A 70 6.22 -5.59 -1.87
CA SER A 70 7.58 -5.95 -2.27
C SER A 70 8.63 -5.81 -1.16
N ASP A 71 8.34 -4.99 -0.15
CA ASP A 71 9.27 -4.70 0.96
C ASP A 71 9.04 -5.65 2.14
N ILE A 72 7.97 -6.43 2.09
CA ILE A 72 7.61 -7.44 3.08
C ILE A 72 8.12 -8.78 2.57
N VAL A 73 9.03 -9.38 3.34
CA VAL A 73 9.58 -10.71 3.08
C VAL A 73 8.70 -11.74 3.76
N THR A 74 8.00 -12.53 2.95
CA THR A 74 7.17 -13.66 3.39
C THR A 74 7.76 -15.02 3.06
N ALA A 75 8.73 -15.07 2.14
CA ALA A 75 9.47 -16.26 1.78
C ALA A 75 10.92 -15.89 1.43
N TYR A 76 11.82 -16.84 1.63
CA TYR A 76 13.21 -16.75 1.20
C TYR A 76 13.44 -17.78 0.09
N ASP A 77 13.98 -17.31 -1.03
CA ASP A 77 14.35 -18.16 -2.15
C ASP A 77 15.83 -18.53 -2.02
N PHE A 78 16.12 -19.83 -2.08
CA PHE A 78 17.47 -20.37 -2.00
C PHE A 78 17.76 -21.21 -3.24
N ASN A 79 18.97 -21.09 -3.78
CA ASN A 79 19.44 -21.95 -4.86
C ASN A 79 20.27 -23.08 -4.25
N ILE A 80 19.70 -24.28 -4.20
CA ILE A 80 20.40 -25.48 -3.69
C ILE A 80 20.61 -26.42 -4.86
N LYS A 81 21.87 -26.65 -5.25
CA LYS A 81 22.27 -27.55 -6.35
C LYS A 81 21.62 -27.25 -7.71
N GLY A 82 21.26 -25.99 -7.96
CA GLY A 82 20.61 -25.56 -9.22
C GLY A 82 19.09 -25.50 -9.14
N ASP A 83 18.49 -26.02 -8.07
CA ASP A 83 17.05 -25.92 -7.82
C ASP A 83 16.73 -24.70 -6.95
N CYS A 84 15.77 -23.89 -7.41
CA CYS A 84 15.21 -22.78 -6.63
C CYS A 84 14.17 -23.32 -5.64
N VAL A 85 14.53 -23.36 -4.36
CA VAL A 85 13.63 -23.76 -3.28
C VAL A 85 13.16 -22.51 -2.54
N SER A 86 11.85 -22.32 -2.44
CA SER A 86 11.24 -21.23 -1.67
C SER A 86 10.80 -21.73 -0.29
N LEU A 87 11.38 -21.16 0.77
CA LEU A 87 10.97 -21.44 2.14
C LEU A 87 10.07 -20.32 2.65
N LYS A 88 8.83 -20.66 2.99
CA LYS A 88 7.88 -19.72 3.59
C LYS A 88 8.29 -19.38 5.01
N CYS A 89 8.23 -18.10 5.35
CA CYS A 89 8.51 -17.61 6.69
C CYS A 89 7.23 -17.67 7.55
N ASP A 90 7.34 -18.20 8.77
CA ASP A 90 6.24 -18.18 9.74
C ASP A 90 5.83 -16.74 10.11
N LYS A 91 6.81 -15.83 10.13
CA LYS A 91 6.63 -14.42 10.47
C LYS A 91 7.11 -13.57 9.31
N ALA A 92 6.22 -12.72 8.80
CA ALA A 92 6.58 -11.70 7.83
C ALA A 92 7.59 -10.72 8.44
N THR A 93 8.64 -10.41 7.70
CA THR A 93 9.67 -9.45 8.11
C THR A 93 9.82 -8.36 7.07
N LEU A 94 10.32 -7.20 7.46
CA LEU A 94 10.62 -6.12 6.53
C LEU A 94 12.03 -6.25 6.00
N LYS A 95 12.23 -5.88 4.73
CA LYS A 95 13.58 -5.66 4.18
C LYS A 95 14.31 -4.58 4.98
N ALA A 96 15.64 -4.68 5.04
CA ALA A 96 16.47 -3.73 5.79
C ALA A 96 16.28 -2.27 5.34
N ASP A 97 15.98 -2.08 4.05
CA ASP A 97 15.78 -0.79 3.40
C ASP A 97 14.31 -0.39 3.21
N ALA A 98 13.39 -1.11 3.83
CA ALA A 98 11.97 -0.80 3.77
C ALA A 98 11.68 0.54 4.45
N VAL A 99 11.05 1.46 3.70
CA VAL A 99 10.58 2.76 4.18
C VAL A 99 9.07 2.79 4.05
N PRO A 100 8.30 3.28 5.04
CA PRO A 100 6.86 3.45 4.90
C PRO A 100 6.60 4.44 3.76
N ARG A 101 5.78 4.05 2.79
CA ARG A 101 5.43 4.89 1.61
C ARG A 101 3.93 5.13 1.51
N ILE A 102 3.15 4.21 2.05
CA ILE A 102 1.70 4.18 1.89
C ILE A 102 1.07 4.82 3.13
N SER A 103 0.48 5.98 2.92
CA SER A 103 -0.38 6.63 3.90
C SER A 103 -1.83 6.55 3.40
N GLU A 104 -2.31 5.32 3.24
CA GLU A 104 -3.73 5.08 2.96
C GLU A 104 -4.55 5.49 4.18
N GLY A 105 -5.63 6.24 3.93
CA GLY A 105 -6.53 6.74 4.97
C GLY A 105 -6.37 8.22 5.30
N LEU A 106 -5.50 8.99 4.63
CA LEU A 106 -5.64 10.44 4.70
C LEU A 106 -6.96 10.85 4.02
N PRO A 107 -7.77 11.71 4.64
CA PRO A 107 -8.94 12.27 4.00
C PRO A 107 -8.57 12.89 2.66
N SER A 108 -9.42 12.71 1.65
CA SER A 108 -9.15 13.15 0.26
C SER A 108 -8.80 14.63 0.16
N TYR A 109 -9.33 15.45 1.07
CA TYR A 109 -9.09 16.89 1.15
C TYR A 109 -7.69 17.26 1.70
N LEU A 110 -6.98 16.33 2.34
CA LEU A 110 -5.61 16.51 2.84
C LEU A 110 -4.54 15.84 1.96
N THR A 111 -4.93 14.93 1.08
CA THR A 111 -3.99 14.33 0.12
C THR A 111 -3.72 15.28 -1.03
N LYS A 112 -2.49 15.79 -1.15
CA LYS A 112 -2.03 16.46 -2.37
C LYS A 112 -2.13 15.46 -3.52
N ARG A 113 -3.06 15.67 -4.46
CA ARG A 113 -3.19 14.81 -5.64
C ARG A 113 -1.85 14.70 -6.33
N LYS A 114 -1.36 13.46 -6.50
CA LYS A 114 -0.14 13.21 -7.26
C LYS A 114 -0.36 13.79 -8.66
N PRO A 115 0.50 14.69 -9.15
CA PRO A 115 0.33 15.25 -10.49
C PRO A 115 0.29 14.09 -11.47
N ARG A 116 -0.81 13.98 -12.21
CA ARG A 116 -0.99 12.95 -13.24
C ARG A 116 0.23 13.05 -14.15
N SER A 117 0.95 11.94 -14.35
CA SER A 117 2.07 11.93 -15.29
C SER A 117 1.54 12.49 -16.60
N ARG A 118 2.07 13.65 -17.03
CA ARG A 118 1.79 14.14 -18.37
C ARG A 118 2.24 13.01 -19.28
N SER A 119 1.31 12.36 -19.96
CA SER A 119 1.65 11.55 -21.13
C SER A 119 2.60 12.42 -21.93
N SER A 120 3.78 11.92 -22.26
CA SER A 120 4.68 12.63 -23.17
C SER A 120 3.87 12.90 -24.43
N THR A 121 3.34 14.12 -24.57
CA THR A 121 2.83 14.57 -25.85
C THR A 121 4.03 14.46 -26.76
N MET A 122 4.02 13.47 -27.66
CA MET A 122 5.06 13.33 -28.67
C MET A 122 5.17 14.69 -29.33
N ARG A 123 6.32 15.34 -29.18
CA ARG A 123 6.61 16.55 -29.95
C ARG A 123 6.43 16.14 -31.40
N PRO A 124 5.57 16.81 -32.19
CA PRO A 124 5.51 16.54 -33.62
C PRO A 124 6.92 16.74 -34.20
N PRO A 125 7.36 15.88 -35.15
CA PRO A 125 8.68 16.00 -35.74
C PRO A 125 8.86 17.41 -36.30
N CYS A 126 9.95 18.08 -35.92
CA CYS A 126 10.33 19.37 -36.48
C CYS A 126 10.32 19.27 -38.00
N LYS A 127 9.50 20.09 -38.68
CA LYS A 127 9.54 20.22 -40.14
C LYS A 127 10.96 20.65 -40.51
N ARG A 128 11.66 19.85 -41.30
CA ARG A 128 13.02 20.17 -41.78
C ARG A 128 12.98 21.50 -42.53
N PRO A 129 14.00 22.36 -42.40
CA PRO A 129 14.13 23.55 -43.23
C PRO A 129 14.14 23.13 -44.70
N ARG A 130 13.34 23.82 -45.51
CA ARG A 130 13.34 23.69 -46.96
C ARG A 130 14.67 24.24 -47.46
N GLU A 131 15.52 23.39 -48.01
CA GLU A 131 16.75 23.81 -48.67
C GLU A 131 16.38 24.78 -49.80
N SER A 132 16.83 26.04 -49.69
CA SER A 132 16.78 26.98 -50.80
C SER A 132 18.02 26.78 -51.64
N SER A 133 17.85 26.17 -52.81
CA SER A 133 18.81 26.21 -53.91
C SER A 133 18.93 27.66 -54.39
N CYS A 134 20.08 28.29 -54.19
CA CYS A 134 20.51 29.43 -54.99
C CYS A 134 21.40 28.88 -56.12
N GLU A 135 20.85 28.85 -57.33
CA GLU A 135 21.59 28.79 -58.59
C GLU A 135 22.03 30.22 -58.96
N GLU A 136 23.25 30.32 -59.50
CA GLU A 136 23.85 31.33 -60.41
C GLU A 136 23.75 32.84 -60.03
N LEU A 137 24.83 33.63 -60.10
CA LEU A 137 25.81 33.80 -61.19
C LEU A 137 27.23 34.07 -60.68
#